data_AF-A0A0S9Q169-F1
#
_entry.id   AF-A0A0S9Q169-F1
#
_cell.length_a   1.000
_cell.length_b   1.000
_cell.length_c   1.000
_cell.angle_alpha   90.00
_cell.angle_beta   90.00
_cell.angle_gamma   90.00
#
_symmetry.space_group_name_H-M   'P 1'
#
loop_
_entity.id
_entity.type
_entity.pdbx_description
1 polymer ?
#
loop_
_entity_poly.entity_id
_entity_poly.type
_entity_poly.pdbx_seq_one_letter_code
_entity_poly.pdbx_strand_id
1 'polypeptide(L)'
;MVLIGSAVTLAPFALTRWSDDPAYGAWQIVLLTTLTNVGTALLLAVVIFVLQRHFTQDVRETVVEAAKDEVNTQTRELREETAQLRTRIDDLTRQFGHQVEERDQEALDVVTRARDHLAFDTVAELFEVAADMRALWFGSVMIPAGAELEGPRVRIRWADLSSVWRSGNAFDNYRDTASPAIQIELERPTGTGGSWSPAEALWLPWEQPADAWSALAEAMVVAGHGALVRELDPTVAMNHLVDALEAAISGRRHTPHSWMSGALDEWVTDGWAVTEYGLESRDHGSIASRSFPEHNATALRRMAGGAEEKDFNPERPTGVDADVWRCALAAARSRHYRAVPVAAMATDHGPITFTSQTSPRNQPNWPPTDPST
;
A
#
# COMPACT_ATOMS: atom_id res chain seq x y z
N MET A 1 29.58 -14.57 73.32
CA MET A 1 28.97 -13.54 74.19
C MET A 1 28.56 -14.16 75.55
N VAL A 2 29.49 -14.81 76.26
CA VAL A 2 29.19 -15.54 77.53
C VAL A 2 29.89 -14.89 78.74
N LEU A 3 30.77 -13.91 78.52
CA LEU A 3 31.62 -13.35 79.58
C LEU A 3 31.06 -12.08 80.27
N ILE A 4 29.96 -11.50 79.80
CA ILE A 4 29.39 -10.26 80.37
C ILE A 4 28.24 -10.55 81.36
N GLY A 5 27.61 -11.72 81.27
CA GLY A 5 26.51 -12.11 82.17
C GLY A 5 26.94 -12.46 83.61
N SER A 6 28.22 -12.76 83.83
CA SER A 6 28.73 -13.23 85.12
C SER A 6 29.12 -12.10 86.09
N ALA A 7 29.24 -10.85 85.61
CA ALA A 7 29.66 -9.72 86.44
C ALA A 7 28.50 -9.07 87.22
N VAL A 8 27.25 -9.25 86.77
CA VAL A 8 26.07 -8.58 87.37
C VAL A 8 25.49 -9.35 88.56
N THR A 9 25.75 -10.65 88.67
CA THR A 9 25.21 -11.49 89.76
C THR A 9 26.02 -11.44 91.06
N LEU A 10 27.25 -10.91 91.06
CA LEU A 10 28.13 -10.90 92.26
C LEU A 10 28.20 -9.55 93.00
N ALA A 11 27.74 -8.45 92.40
CA ALA A 11 27.76 -7.13 93.03
C ALA A 11 26.89 -6.99 94.32
N PRO A 12 25.74 -7.69 94.49
CA PRO A 12 24.91 -7.49 95.69
C PRO A 12 25.53 -8.00 96.99
N PHE A 13 26.47 -8.96 96.91
CA PHE A 13 27.00 -9.64 98.10
C PHE A 13 28.21 -8.95 98.73
N ALA A 14 28.82 -7.97 98.06
CA ALA A 14 29.95 -7.22 98.62
C ALA A 14 29.52 -6.02 99.49
N LEU A 15 28.29 -5.51 99.31
CA LEU A 15 27.80 -4.31 100.01
C LEU A 15 27.07 -4.58 101.32
N THR A 16 26.72 -5.83 101.64
CA THR A 16 25.97 -6.17 102.86
C THR A 16 26.84 -6.31 104.12
N ARG A 17 28.17 -6.17 104.02
CA ARG A 17 29.09 -6.34 105.16
C ARG A 17 29.48 -5.04 105.87
N TRP A 18 28.87 -3.89 105.54
CA TRP A 18 29.38 -2.57 105.98
C TRP A 18 28.35 -1.57 106.52
N SER A 19 27.18 -2.00 107.02
CA SER A 19 26.27 -1.07 107.70
C SER A 19 25.42 -1.73 108.79
N ASP A 20 25.77 -1.50 110.06
CA ASP A 20 24.96 -1.81 111.25
C ASP A 20 23.98 -0.66 111.60
N ASP A 21 23.42 0.03 110.59
CA ASP A 21 22.49 1.15 110.79
C ASP A 21 21.10 0.83 110.18
N PRO A 22 20.04 0.64 110.99
CA PRO A 22 18.74 0.14 110.55
C PRO A 22 17.96 1.10 109.62
N ALA A 23 18.41 2.35 109.43
CA ALA A 23 17.77 3.30 108.52
C ALA A 23 18.19 3.14 107.03
N TYR A 24 19.27 2.40 106.73
CA TYR A 24 19.80 2.25 105.36
C TYR A 24 19.23 1.06 104.56
N GLY A 25 18.54 0.12 105.20
CA GLY A 25 18.06 -1.11 104.56
C GLY A 25 16.94 -0.91 103.52
N ALA A 26 16.09 0.12 103.70
CA ALA A 26 14.98 0.38 102.78
C ALA A 26 15.47 0.91 101.41
N TRP A 27 16.51 1.76 101.39
CA TRP A 27 17.07 2.30 100.15
C TRP A 27 17.81 1.25 99.33
N GLN A 28 18.47 0.27 99.99
CA GLN A 28 19.15 -0.82 99.30
C GLN A 28 18.17 -1.72 98.55
N ILE A 29 16.99 -2.00 99.11
CA ILE A 29 15.96 -2.83 98.46
C ILE A 29 15.37 -2.10 97.24
N VAL A 30 15.13 -0.79 97.34
CA VAL A 30 14.65 0.02 96.21
C VAL A 30 15.70 0.14 95.11
N LEU A 31 16.98 0.30 95.46
CA LEU A 31 18.09 0.30 94.50
C LEU A 31 18.27 -1.07 93.84
N LEU A 32 18.17 -2.17 94.59
CA LEU A 32 18.32 -3.51 94.01
C LEU A 32 17.17 -3.81 93.03
N THR A 33 15.93 -3.47 93.39
CA THR A 33 14.76 -3.72 92.53
C THR A 33 14.76 -2.84 91.29
N THR A 34 15.15 -1.57 91.40
CA THR A 34 15.32 -0.70 90.22
C THR A 34 16.48 -1.15 89.34
N LEU A 35 17.63 -1.53 89.90
CA LEU A 35 18.77 -2.03 89.12
C LEU A 35 18.44 -3.35 88.42
N THR A 36 17.67 -4.23 89.07
CA THR A 36 17.24 -5.50 88.48
C THR A 36 16.27 -5.26 87.32
N ASN A 37 15.28 -4.37 87.49
CA ASN A 37 14.32 -4.03 86.43
C ASN A 37 14.97 -3.31 85.24
N VAL A 38 15.95 -2.42 85.50
CA VAL A 38 16.74 -1.78 84.44
C VAL A 38 17.64 -2.80 83.74
N GLY A 39 18.22 -3.73 84.48
CA GLY A 39 19.02 -4.83 83.94
C GLY A 39 18.21 -5.76 83.04
N THR A 40 17.02 -6.21 83.44
CA THR A 40 16.14 -7.02 82.59
C THR A 40 15.62 -6.25 81.39
N ALA A 41 15.29 -4.96 81.53
CA ALA A 41 14.87 -4.13 80.39
C ALA A 41 15.99 -3.97 79.35
N LEU A 42 17.24 -3.75 79.79
CA LEU A 42 18.40 -3.70 78.90
C LEU A 42 18.67 -5.04 78.23
N LEU A 43 18.56 -6.14 78.97
CA LEU A 43 18.79 -7.49 78.42
C LEU A 43 17.69 -7.85 77.40
N LEU A 44 16.44 -7.48 77.68
CA LEU A 44 15.33 -7.62 76.73
C LEU A 44 15.56 -6.78 75.47
N ALA A 45 16.01 -5.54 75.61
CA ALA A 45 16.33 -4.66 74.48
C ALA A 45 17.45 -5.24 73.60
N VAL A 46 18.49 -5.82 74.20
CA VAL A 46 19.57 -6.51 73.47
C VAL A 46 19.06 -7.75 72.75
N VAL A 47 18.23 -8.57 73.39
CA VAL A 47 17.63 -9.76 72.77
C VAL A 47 16.72 -9.38 71.60
N ILE A 48 15.89 -8.34 71.77
CA ILE A 48 15.04 -7.81 70.70
C ILE A 48 15.91 -7.31 69.55
N PHE A 49 16.98 -6.56 69.83
CA PHE A 49 17.88 -6.04 68.80
C PHE A 49 18.57 -7.16 68.00
N VAL A 50 19.01 -8.23 68.68
CA VAL A 50 19.65 -9.38 68.02
C VAL A 50 18.63 -10.16 67.19
N LEU A 51 17.42 -10.39 67.71
CA LEU A 51 16.33 -11.02 66.96
C LEU A 51 15.93 -10.20 65.74
N GLN A 52 15.79 -8.89 65.87
CA GLN A 52 15.50 -7.99 64.75
C GLN A 52 16.60 -8.07 63.70
N ARG A 53 17.87 -8.05 64.11
CA ARG A 53 19.00 -8.10 63.19
C ARG A 53 19.05 -9.43 62.44
N HIS A 54 18.90 -10.56 63.13
CA HIS A 54 18.86 -11.88 62.49
C HIS A 54 17.67 -12.03 61.55
N PHE A 55 16.47 -11.64 62.00
CA PHE A 55 15.27 -11.73 61.17
C PHE A 55 15.35 -10.83 59.94
N THR A 56 15.91 -9.62 60.06
CA THR A 56 16.11 -8.73 58.91
C THR A 56 17.16 -9.28 57.94
N GLN A 57 18.18 -9.98 58.44
CA GLN A 57 19.21 -10.60 57.60
C GLN A 57 18.63 -11.79 56.83
N ASP A 58 17.95 -12.71 57.52
CA ASP A 58 17.34 -13.89 56.91
C ASP A 58 16.23 -13.49 55.93
N VAL A 59 15.31 -12.59 56.30
CA VAL A 59 14.25 -12.13 55.38
C VAL A 59 14.84 -11.46 54.14
N ARG A 60 15.92 -10.69 54.28
CA ARG A 60 16.57 -10.05 53.13
C ARG A 60 17.22 -11.07 52.20
N GLU A 61 17.81 -12.12 52.75
CA GLU A 61 18.44 -13.19 51.96
C GLU A 61 17.38 -14.03 51.24
N THR A 62 16.33 -14.48 51.95
CA THR A 62 15.23 -15.28 51.37
C THR A 62 14.42 -14.50 50.33
N VAL A 63 14.16 -13.21 50.55
CA VAL A 63 13.43 -12.38 49.57
C VAL A 63 14.28 -12.11 48.33
N VAL A 64 15.60 -11.93 48.48
CA VAL A 64 16.51 -11.73 47.33
C VAL A 64 16.64 -13.02 46.51
N GLU A 65 16.70 -14.17 47.16
CA GLU A 65 16.81 -15.46 46.48
C GLU A 65 15.50 -15.84 45.78
N ALA A 66 14.34 -15.70 46.44
CA ALA A 66 13.03 -15.89 45.82
C ALA A 66 12.77 -14.90 44.66
N ALA A 67 13.17 -13.63 44.81
CA ALA A 67 13.03 -12.65 43.73
C ALA A 67 13.95 -12.97 42.54
N LYS A 68 15.15 -13.51 42.77
CA LYS A 68 16.05 -13.95 41.68
C LYS A 68 15.49 -15.15 40.93
N ASP A 69 14.94 -16.13 41.64
CA ASP A 69 14.34 -17.32 41.01
C ASP A 69 13.08 -16.97 40.22
N GLU A 70 12.22 -16.09 40.74
CA GLU A 70 11.05 -15.58 40.03
C GLU A 70 11.46 -14.81 38.76
N VAL A 71 12.42 -13.89 38.86
CA VAL A 71 12.92 -13.13 37.70
C VAL A 71 13.58 -14.06 36.68
N ASN A 72 14.33 -15.07 37.10
CA ASN A 72 14.95 -16.04 36.19
C ASN A 72 13.90 -16.89 35.47
N THR A 73 12.84 -17.30 36.16
CA THR A 73 11.73 -18.07 35.60
C THR A 73 10.96 -17.21 34.58
N GLN A 74 10.55 -16.01 34.96
CA GLN A 74 9.89 -15.07 34.05
C GLN A 74 10.76 -14.72 32.85
N THR A 75 12.07 -14.50 33.05
CA THR A 75 12.99 -14.22 31.94
C THR A 75 13.13 -15.41 31.00
N ARG A 76 13.09 -16.64 31.53
CA ARG A 76 13.12 -17.85 30.71
C ARG A 76 11.83 -18.03 29.92
N GLU A 77 10.68 -17.86 30.55
CA GLU A 77 9.37 -17.91 29.88
C GLU A 77 9.28 -16.83 28.79
N LEU A 78 9.65 -15.58 29.10
CA LEU A 78 9.73 -14.49 28.12
C LEU A 78 10.66 -14.82 26.95
N ARG A 79 11.82 -15.46 27.21
CA ARG A 79 12.73 -15.88 26.13
C ARG A 79 12.13 -16.98 25.27
N GLU A 80 11.43 -17.93 25.87
CA GLU A 80 10.74 -19.02 25.16
C GLU A 80 9.58 -18.48 24.33
N GLU A 81 8.75 -17.59 24.88
CA GLU A 81 7.70 -16.89 24.14
C GLU A 81 8.26 -16.03 23.00
N THR A 82 9.34 -15.28 23.26
CA THR A 82 10.00 -14.46 22.23
C THR A 82 10.58 -15.35 21.12
N ALA A 83 11.15 -16.51 21.44
CA ALA A 83 11.65 -17.46 20.45
C ALA A 83 10.50 -18.06 19.61
N GLN A 84 9.38 -18.41 20.23
CA GLN A 84 8.18 -18.89 19.54
C GLN A 84 7.58 -17.82 18.62
N LEU A 85 7.48 -16.57 19.09
CA LEU A 85 6.99 -15.45 18.27
C LEU A 85 7.89 -15.18 17.07
N ARG A 86 9.22 -15.18 17.26
CA ARG A 86 10.16 -15.08 16.14
C ARG A 86 9.96 -16.19 15.12
N THR A 87 9.81 -17.43 15.58
CA THR A 87 9.57 -18.57 14.69
C THR A 87 8.27 -18.42 13.90
N ARG A 88 7.20 -17.93 14.54
CA ARG A 88 5.92 -17.66 13.86
C ARG A 88 6.03 -16.52 12.86
N ILE A 89 6.75 -15.45 13.20
CA ILE A 89 6.99 -14.32 12.29
C ILE A 89 7.79 -14.79 11.07
N ASP A 90 8.84 -15.60 11.29
CA ASP A 90 9.66 -16.15 10.21
C ASP A 90 8.83 -17.07 9.29
N ASP A 91 7.93 -17.88 9.87
CA ASP A 91 7.05 -18.76 9.09
C ASP A 91 6.01 -17.97 8.30
N LEU A 92 5.36 -16.97 8.90
CA LEU A 92 4.43 -16.07 8.20
C LEU A 92 5.14 -15.29 7.09
N THR A 93 6.38 -14.84 7.33
CA THR A 93 7.19 -14.14 6.31
C THR A 93 7.49 -15.06 5.13
N ARG A 94 7.80 -16.34 5.39
CA ARG A 94 8.03 -17.35 4.36
C ARG A 94 6.76 -17.68 3.57
N GLN A 95 5.63 -17.90 4.26
CA GLN A 95 4.35 -18.19 3.62
C GLN A 95 3.88 -17.01 2.75
N PHE A 96 4.03 -15.79 3.27
CA PHE A 96 3.73 -14.58 2.50
C PHE A 96 4.66 -14.45 1.29
N GLY A 97 5.96 -14.70 1.45
CA GLY A 97 6.93 -14.71 0.35
C GLY A 97 6.54 -15.67 -0.76
N HIS A 98 6.19 -16.93 -0.43
CA HIS A 98 5.73 -17.90 -1.41
C HIS A 98 4.44 -17.48 -2.11
N GLN A 99 3.48 -16.91 -1.38
CA GLN A 99 2.23 -16.46 -1.98
C GLN A 99 2.44 -15.28 -2.95
N VAL A 100 3.39 -14.39 -2.65
CA VAL A 100 3.78 -13.31 -3.56
C VAL A 100 4.45 -13.89 -4.81
N GLU A 101 5.41 -14.81 -4.65
CA GLU A 101 6.09 -15.48 -5.78
C GLU A 101 5.14 -16.24 -6.71
N GLU A 102 4.13 -16.92 -6.15
CA GLU A 102 3.13 -17.67 -6.93
C GLU A 102 2.25 -16.73 -7.77
N ARG A 103 1.72 -15.67 -7.16
CA ARG A 103 0.96 -14.63 -7.90
C ARG A 103 1.81 -13.94 -8.95
N ASP A 104 3.09 -13.79 -8.64
CA ASP A 104 4.06 -13.17 -9.50
C ASP A 104 4.31 -13.98 -10.78
N GLN A 105 4.35 -15.32 -10.65
CA GLN A 105 4.44 -16.26 -11.75
C GLN A 105 3.14 -16.32 -12.56
N GLU A 106 1.99 -16.40 -11.88
CA GLU A 106 0.68 -16.43 -12.54
C GLU A 106 0.48 -15.21 -13.46
N ALA A 107 0.80 -14.00 -12.98
CA ALA A 107 0.72 -12.80 -13.79
C ALA A 107 1.67 -12.82 -15.01
N LEU A 108 2.88 -13.39 -14.89
CA LEU A 108 3.81 -13.54 -16.01
C LEU A 108 3.30 -14.56 -17.04
N ASP A 109 2.67 -15.63 -16.58
CA ASP A 109 2.07 -16.64 -17.45
C ASP A 109 0.88 -16.07 -18.24
N VAL A 110 0.07 -15.20 -17.62
CA VAL A 110 -1.01 -14.47 -18.32
C VAL A 110 -0.45 -13.58 -19.42
N VAL A 111 0.61 -12.80 -19.13
CA VAL A 111 1.28 -11.94 -20.13
C VAL A 111 1.85 -12.77 -21.28
N THR A 112 2.52 -13.88 -20.97
CA THR A 112 3.11 -14.77 -21.99
C THR A 112 2.03 -15.35 -22.89
N ARG A 113 0.93 -15.84 -22.33
CA ARG A 113 -0.22 -16.36 -23.11
C ARG A 113 -0.82 -15.30 -24.03
N ALA A 114 -0.98 -14.06 -23.55
CA ALA A 114 -1.51 -12.98 -24.36
C ALA A 114 -0.59 -12.59 -25.53
N ARG A 115 0.74 -12.68 -25.35
CA ARG A 115 1.70 -12.47 -26.44
C ARG A 115 1.62 -13.57 -27.50
N ASP A 116 1.48 -14.82 -27.07
CA ASP A 116 1.44 -15.97 -27.99
C ASP A 116 0.10 -16.08 -28.73
N HIS A 117 -0.99 -15.72 -28.08
CA HIS A 117 -2.34 -15.84 -28.62
C HIS A 117 -3.21 -14.65 -28.22
N LEU A 118 -3.36 -13.69 -29.13
CA LEU A 118 -4.24 -12.53 -28.94
C LEU A 118 -5.71 -12.92 -29.17
N ALA A 119 -6.37 -13.31 -28.09
CA ALA A 119 -7.81 -13.55 -28.05
C ALA A 119 -8.49 -12.67 -27.00
N PHE A 120 -9.82 -12.61 -27.04
CA PHE A 120 -10.62 -11.86 -26.08
C PHE A 120 -10.30 -12.28 -24.65
N ASP A 121 -10.34 -13.59 -24.37
CA ASP A 121 -10.15 -14.12 -23.02
C ASP A 121 -8.78 -13.76 -22.43
N THR A 122 -7.72 -13.82 -23.25
CA THR A 122 -6.36 -13.47 -22.80
C THR A 122 -6.22 -11.98 -22.49
N VAL A 123 -6.89 -11.11 -23.26
CA VAL A 123 -6.85 -9.66 -23.04
C VAL A 123 -7.71 -9.28 -21.84
N ALA A 124 -8.90 -9.87 -21.70
CA ALA A 124 -9.77 -9.70 -20.54
C ALA A 124 -9.06 -10.16 -19.25
N GLU A 125 -8.37 -11.31 -19.29
CA GLU A 125 -7.57 -11.80 -18.17
C GLU A 125 -6.44 -10.83 -17.79
N LEU A 126 -5.75 -10.25 -18.77
CA LEU A 126 -4.74 -9.21 -18.51
C LEU A 126 -5.35 -7.97 -17.84
N PHE A 127 -6.51 -7.52 -18.31
CA PHE A 127 -7.21 -6.41 -17.67
C PHE A 127 -7.65 -6.75 -16.23
N GLU A 128 -8.07 -7.98 -15.96
CA GLU A 128 -8.43 -8.44 -14.62
C GLU A 128 -7.22 -8.42 -13.68
N VAL A 129 -6.07 -8.96 -14.12
CA VAL A 129 -4.82 -8.90 -13.35
C VAL A 129 -4.40 -7.45 -13.10
N ALA A 130 -4.51 -6.59 -14.13
CA ALA A 130 -4.22 -5.17 -13.99
C ALA A 130 -5.18 -4.47 -13.01
N ALA A 131 -6.47 -4.81 -13.03
CA ALA A 131 -7.48 -4.26 -12.12
C ALA A 131 -7.26 -4.72 -10.67
N ASP A 132 -6.95 -6.00 -10.45
CA ASP A 132 -6.62 -6.57 -9.13
C ASP A 132 -5.47 -5.80 -8.46
N MET A 133 -4.49 -5.38 -9.26
CA MET A 133 -3.31 -4.63 -8.81
C MET A 133 -3.49 -3.11 -8.82
N ARG A 134 -4.66 -2.62 -9.28
CA ARG A 134 -4.94 -1.20 -9.55
C ARG A 134 -3.84 -0.58 -10.42
N ALA A 135 -3.43 -1.30 -11.47
CA ALA A 135 -2.37 -0.92 -12.37
C ALA A 135 -2.79 0.11 -13.42
N LEU A 136 -4.10 0.27 -13.65
CA LEU A 136 -4.64 1.20 -14.64
C LEU A 136 -5.39 2.34 -13.97
N TRP A 137 -5.15 3.55 -14.46
CA TRP A 137 -5.86 4.74 -14.06
C TRP A 137 -7.29 4.69 -14.62
N PHE A 138 -8.29 4.75 -13.73
CA PHE A 138 -9.71 4.57 -14.06
C PHE A 138 -10.04 3.27 -14.81
N GLY A 139 -9.20 2.24 -14.71
CA GLY A 139 -9.52 0.94 -15.32
C GLY A 139 -9.42 0.88 -16.85
N SER A 140 -8.77 1.87 -17.45
CA SER A 140 -8.59 1.96 -18.90
C SER A 140 -7.15 2.28 -19.22
N VAL A 141 -6.73 1.97 -20.44
CA VAL A 141 -5.42 2.36 -20.96
C VAL A 141 -5.59 2.99 -22.33
N MET A 142 -4.88 4.08 -22.57
CA MET A 142 -4.76 4.66 -23.89
C MET A 142 -3.47 4.23 -24.56
N ILE A 143 -3.55 3.87 -25.84
CA ILE A 143 -2.40 3.38 -26.60
C ILE A 143 -2.40 3.98 -28.01
N PRO A 144 -1.23 4.06 -28.68
CA PRO A 144 -1.16 4.36 -30.10
C PRO A 144 -1.72 3.17 -30.88
N ALA A 145 -2.63 3.43 -31.81
CA ALA A 145 -3.27 2.43 -32.65
C ALA A 145 -2.68 2.37 -34.07
N GLY A 146 -1.52 2.98 -34.27
CA GLY A 146 -0.78 3.00 -35.54
C GLY A 146 0.72 2.99 -35.30
N ALA A 147 1.50 2.84 -36.37
CA ALA A 147 2.96 2.82 -36.31
C ALA A 147 3.57 4.22 -36.08
N GLU A 148 2.87 5.26 -36.51
CA GLU A 148 3.32 6.64 -36.39
C GLU A 148 2.99 7.21 -35.01
N LEU A 149 3.92 8.00 -34.45
CA LEU A 149 3.81 8.58 -33.11
C LEU A 149 2.60 9.53 -32.95
N GLU A 150 2.25 10.24 -34.02
CA GLU A 150 1.09 11.16 -34.10
C GLU A 150 -0.17 10.50 -34.67
N GLY A 151 -0.14 9.18 -34.89
CA GLY A 151 -1.26 8.42 -35.42
C GLY A 151 -2.46 8.35 -34.45
N PRO A 152 -3.54 7.65 -34.83
CA PRO A 152 -4.72 7.51 -34.00
C PRO A 152 -4.37 6.90 -32.64
N ARG A 153 -4.94 7.45 -31.57
CA ARG A 153 -4.87 6.90 -30.22
C ARG A 153 -6.23 6.32 -29.85
N VAL A 154 -6.22 5.16 -29.19
CA VAL A 154 -7.46 4.54 -28.72
C VAL A 154 -7.39 4.31 -27.22
N ARG A 155 -8.53 4.49 -26.56
CA ARG A 155 -8.74 4.09 -25.18
C ARG A 155 -9.40 2.72 -25.16
N ILE A 156 -8.81 1.80 -24.42
CA ILE A 156 -9.30 0.43 -24.28
C ILE A 156 -9.62 0.17 -22.81
N ARG A 157 -10.78 -0.46 -22.54
CA ARG A 157 -11.18 -0.84 -21.19
C ARG A 157 -12.02 -2.12 -21.16
N TRP A 158 -11.85 -2.88 -20.08
CA TRP A 158 -12.64 -4.05 -19.72
C TRP A 158 -13.43 -3.74 -18.45
N ALA A 159 -14.71 -3.43 -18.59
CA ALA A 159 -15.53 -2.97 -17.47
C ALA A 159 -17.02 -3.25 -17.70
N ASP A 160 -17.80 -3.15 -16.62
CA ASP A 160 -19.26 -3.12 -16.72
C ASP A 160 -19.69 -1.80 -17.37
N LEU A 161 -20.12 -1.88 -18.62
CA LEU A 161 -20.48 -0.71 -19.40
C LEU A 161 -21.94 -0.28 -19.16
N SER A 162 -22.73 -1.01 -18.36
CA SER A 162 -24.15 -0.70 -18.09
C SER A 162 -24.39 0.73 -17.52
N SER A 163 -23.37 1.32 -16.92
CA SER A 163 -23.37 2.70 -16.41
C SER A 163 -22.99 3.76 -17.47
N VAL A 164 -22.19 3.40 -18.47
CA VAL A 164 -21.69 4.30 -19.53
C VAL A 164 -22.76 4.54 -20.59
N TRP A 165 -23.57 3.52 -20.90
CA TRP A 165 -24.56 3.54 -22.00
C TRP A 165 -25.81 4.40 -21.77
N ARG A 166 -26.01 5.00 -20.59
CA ARG A 166 -27.25 5.77 -20.30
C ARG A 166 -27.33 7.14 -21.00
N SER A 167 -26.34 7.51 -21.82
CA SER A 167 -26.22 8.84 -22.44
C SER A 167 -26.45 8.89 -23.96
N GLY A 168 -27.26 7.98 -24.52
CA GLY A 168 -27.93 8.17 -25.82
C GLY A 168 -27.08 8.04 -27.09
N ASN A 169 -26.02 7.21 -27.08
CA ASN A 169 -25.16 6.96 -28.23
C ASN A 169 -25.47 5.61 -28.94
N ALA A 170 -24.84 5.44 -30.11
CA ALA A 170 -24.99 4.46 -31.21
C ALA A 170 -25.33 2.97 -30.92
N PHE A 171 -25.42 2.55 -29.65
CA PHE A 171 -25.59 1.15 -29.24
C PHE A 171 -26.94 0.85 -28.61
N ASP A 172 -27.93 1.76 -28.69
CA ASP A 172 -29.32 1.54 -28.26
C ASP A 172 -29.96 0.26 -28.85
N ASN A 173 -29.36 -0.31 -29.91
CA ASN A 173 -29.81 -1.55 -30.55
C ASN A 173 -29.24 -2.84 -29.90
N TYR A 174 -28.24 -2.76 -29.02
CA TYR A 174 -27.76 -3.93 -28.28
C TYR A 174 -28.73 -4.25 -27.15
N ARG A 175 -29.58 -5.26 -27.38
CA ARG A 175 -30.55 -5.75 -26.38
C ARG A 175 -29.92 -6.32 -25.12
N ASP A 176 -28.62 -6.62 -25.16
CA ASP A 176 -27.87 -7.17 -24.04
C ASP A 176 -26.71 -6.25 -23.63
N THR A 177 -27.05 -5.12 -23.01
CA THR A 177 -26.10 -4.18 -22.41
C THR A 177 -25.43 -4.71 -21.14
N ALA A 178 -25.80 -5.92 -20.70
CA ALA A 178 -25.18 -6.61 -19.57
C ALA A 178 -24.05 -7.56 -20.01
N SER A 179 -23.92 -7.81 -21.32
CA SER A 179 -22.83 -8.64 -21.86
C SER A 179 -21.49 -7.92 -21.70
N PRO A 180 -20.51 -8.53 -21.03
CA PRO A 180 -19.22 -7.91 -20.79
C PRO A 180 -18.41 -7.86 -22.08
N ALA A 181 -17.91 -6.67 -22.42
CA ALA A 181 -17.23 -6.38 -23.66
C ALA A 181 -15.97 -5.54 -23.41
N ILE A 182 -14.95 -5.71 -24.23
CA ILE A 182 -13.81 -4.81 -24.26
C ILE A 182 -14.23 -3.63 -25.15
N GLN A 183 -14.33 -2.44 -24.57
CA GLN A 183 -14.63 -1.24 -25.35
C GLN A 183 -13.34 -0.66 -25.92
N ILE A 184 -13.38 -0.32 -27.20
CA ILE A 184 -12.31 0.37 -27.92
C ILE A 184 -12.88 1.70 -28.41
N GLU A 185 -12.33 2.81 -27.94
CA GLU A 185 -12.80 4.17 -28.24
C GLU A 185 -11.68 4.98 -28.90
N LEU A 186 -11.97 5.66 -30.02
CA LEU A 186 -11.04 6.62 -30.62
C LEU A 186 -10.93 7.86 -29.74
N GLU A 187 -9.72 8.16 -29.30
CA GLU A 187 -9.47 9.38 -28.52
C GLU A 187 -9.51 10.62 -29.41
N ARG A 188 -10.10 11.69 -28.87
CA ARG A 188 -10.06 13.02 -29.47
C ARG A 188 -8.60 13.53 -29.51
N PRO A 189 -8.05 13.86 -30.69
CA PRO A 189 -6.72 14.47 -30.76
C PRO A 189 -6.67 15.79 -30.00
N THR A 190 -5.58 16.01 -29.27
CA THR A 190 -5.35 17.24 -28.51
C THR A 190 -5.32 18.45 -29.44
N GLY A 191 -6.07 19.50 -29.11
CA GLY A 191 -6.09 20.74 -29.89
C GLY A 191 -7.12 20.78 -31.02
N THR A 192 -7.84 19.69 -31.28
CA THR A 192 -8.94 19.68 -32.24
C THR A 192 -10.12 20.48 -31.68
N GLY A 193 -10.35 21.69 -32.21
CA GLY A 193 -11.54 22.49 -31.91
C GLY A 193 -12.79 21.99 -32.64
N GLY A 194 -13.98 22.39 -32.19
CA GLY A 194 -15.25 22.06 -32.84
C GLY A 194 -15.94 20.79 -32.33
N SER A 195 -16.98 20.37 -33.06
CA SER A 195 -17.79 19.20 -32.77
C SER A 195 -17.01 17.92 -33.12
N TRP A 196 -16.55 17.21 -32.10
CA TRP A 196 -15.95 15.88 -32.22
C TRP A 196 -17.03 14.83 -32.01
N SER A 197 -17.23 13.96 -33.01
CA SER A 197 -18.06 12.77 -32.84
C SER A 197 -17.19 11.62 -32.33
N PRO A 198 -17.53 10.96 -31.20
CA PRO A 198 -16.82 9.77 -30.77
C PRO A 198 -17.00 8.65 -31.81
N ALA A 199 -15.99 7.81 -31.95
CA ALA A 199 -16.06 6.56 -32.68
C ALA A 199 -15.63 5.46 -31.71
N GLU A 200 -16.44 4.41 -31.60
CA GLU A 200 -16.25 3.37 -30.61
C GLU A 200 -16.73 2.03 -31.16
N ALA A 201 -16.15 0.95 -30.67
CA ALA A 201 -16.52 -0.42 -30.96
C ALA A 201 -16.49 -1.26 -29.69
N LEU A 202 -17.28 -2.33 -29.72
CA LEU A 202 -17.25 -3.37 -28.70
C LEU A 202 -16.61 -4.60 -29.30
N TRP A 203 -15.66 -5.16 -28.57
CA TRP A 203 -15.16 -6.49 -28.81
C TRP A 203 -15.87 -7.43 -27.86
N LEU A 204 -16.58 -8.43 -28.40
CA LEU A 204 -17.36 -9.40 -27.64
C LEU A 204 -16.59 -10.73 -27.47
N PRO A 205 -16.96 -11.57 -26.49
CA PRO A 205 -16.22 -12.80 -26.17
C PRO A 205 -16.08 -13.80 -27.33
N TRP A 206 -17.05 -13.83 -28.23
CA TRP A 206 -17.10 -14.74 -29.38
C TRP A 206 -16.49 -14.16 -30.66
N GLU A 207 -16.10 -12.88 -30.65
CA GLU A 207 -15.56 -12.19 -31.83
C GLU A 207 -14.04 -12.34 -31.93
N GLN A 208 -13.54 -12.36 -33.17
CA GLN A 208 -12.10 -12.25 -33.39
C GLN A 208 -11.66 -10.79 -33.18
N PRO A 209 -10.41 -10.55 -32.74
CA PRO A 209 -9.91 -9.18 -32.60
C PRO A 209 -10.09 -8.36 -33.88
N ALA A 210 -9.88 -8.97 -35.04
CA ALA A 210 -10.02 -8.33 -36.35
C ALA A 210 -11.44 -7.78 -36.60
N ASP A 211 -12.47 -8.44 -36.09
CA ASP A 211 -13.86 -8.00 -36.26
C ASP A 211 -14.12 -6.73 -35.46
N ALA A 212 -13.67 -6.68 -34.21
CA ALA A 212 -13.80 -5.50 -33.35
C ALA A 212 -13.06 -4.27 -33.90
N TRP A 213 -11.84 -4.47 -34.43
CA TRP A 213 -11.09 -3.38 -35.08
C TRP A 213 -11.72 -2.95 -36.41
N SER A 214 -12.34 -3.87 -37.15
CA SER A 214 -13.09 -3.53 -38.35
C SER A 214 -14.34 -2.71 -38.02
N ALA A 215 -15.06 -3.06 -36.95
CA ALA A 215 -16.18 -2.29 -36.44
C ALA A 215 -15.76 -0.88 -35.99
N LEU A 216 -14.59 -0.74 -35.33
CA LEU A 216 -14.04 0.57 -34.99
C LEU A 216 -13.75 1.40 -36.24
N ALA A 217 -13.09 0.81 -37.24
CA ALA A 217 -12.79 1.49 -38.50
C ALA A 217 -14.06 1.98 -39.21
N GLU A 218 -15.13 1.18 -39.23
CA GLU A 218 -16.43 1.58 -39.76
C GLU A 218 -17.02 2.75 -38.95
N ALA A 219 -17.04 2.65 -37.62
CA ALA A 219 -17.51 3.73 -36.74
C ALA A 219 -16.72 5.04 -36.96
N MET A 220 -15.40 4.95 -37.15
CA MET A 220 -14.54 6.08 -37.48
C MET A 220 -14.93 6.72 -38.82
N VAL A 221 -15.20 5.94 -39.86
CA VAL A 221 -15.66 6.47 -41.17
C VAL A 221 -17.00 7.20 -41.02
N VAL A 222 -17.97 6.59 -40.30
CA VAL A 222 -19.29 7.18 -40.05
C VAL A 222 -19.19 8.50 -39.27
N ALA A 223 -18.27 8.56 -38.30
CA ALA A 223 -17.98 9.76 -37.51
C ALA A 223 -17.18 10.85 -38.28
N GLY A 224 -16.76 10.58 -39.52
CA GLY A 224 -16.02 11.52 -40.37
C GLY A 224 -14.49 11.45 -40.23
N HIS A 225 -13.96 10.43 -39.55
CA HIS A 225 -12.53 10.25 -39.25
C HIS A 225 -11.79 9.37 -40.25
N GLY A 226 -12.26 9.29 -41.49
CA GLY A 226 -11.73 8.36 -42.51
C GLY A 226 -10.24 8.53 -42.85
N ALA A 227 -9.63 9.69 -42.56
CA ALA A 227 -8.19 9.88 -42.71
C ALA A 227 -7.40 9.06 -41.67
N LEU A 228 -7.85 9.07 -40.41
CA LEU A 228 -7.22 8.34 -39.30
C LEU A 228 -7.33 6.83 -39.47
N VAL A 229 -8.38 6.34 -40.13
CA VAL A 229 -8.56 4.90 -40.43
C VAL A 229 -7.40 4.33 -41.26
N ARG A 230 -6.76 5.15 -42.11
CA ARG A 230 -5.63 4.68 -42.95
C ARG A 230 -4.35 4.48 -42.16
N GLU A 231 -4.25 5.10 -41.00
CA GLU A 231 -3.10 5.02 -40.08
C GLU A 231 -3.34 3.98 -38.98
N LEU A 232 -4.55 3.43 -38.90
CA LEU A 232 -4.93 2.40 -37.95
C LEU A 232 -4.27 1.06 -38.34
N ASP A 233 -3.47 0.52 -37.45
CA ASP A 233 -2.87 -0.81 -37.55
C ASP A 233 -3.26 -1.64 -36.31
N PRO A 234 -4.26 -2.53 -36.45
CA PRO A 234 -4.71 -3.38 -35.36
C PRO A 234 -3.62 -4.24 -34.73
N THR A 235 -2.64 -4.70 -35.52
CA THR A 235 -1.56 -5.58 -35.02
C THR A 235 -0.64 -4.77 -34.11
N VAL A 236 -0.22 -3.59 -34.57
CA VAL A 236 0.60 -2.67 -33.77
C VAL A 236 -0.14 -2.23 -32.51
N ALA A 237 -1.43 -1.90 -32.62
CA ALA A 237 -2.25 -1.52 -31.49
C ALA A 237 -2.34 -2.63 -30.43
N MET A 238 -2.57 -3.88 -30.83
CA MET A 238 -2.64 -5.00 -29.88
C MET A 238 -1.29 -5.28 -29.21
N ASN A 239 -0.17 -5.14 -29.92
CA ASN A 239 1.16 -5.25 -29.32
C ASN A 239 1.39 -4.15 -28.28
N HIS A 240 1.07 -2.89 -28.62
CA HIS A 240 1.14 -1.78 -27.67
C HIS A 240 0.23 -2.00 -26.46
N LEU A 241 -0.95 -2.60 -26.63
CA LEU A 241 -1.84 -2.94 -25.50
C LEU A 241 -1.16 -3.92 -24.55
N VAL A 242 -0.60 -5.02 -25.07
CA VAL A 242 0.06 -6.04 -24.24
C VAL A 242 1.28 -5.46 -23.53
N ASP A 243 2.12 -4.71 -24.23
CA ASP A 243 3.32 -4.08 -23.65
C ASP A 243 2.93 -3.05 -22.57
N ALA A 244 1.87 -2.27 -22.81
CA ALA A 244 1.34 -1.32 -21.84
C ALA A 244 0.82 -2.01 -20.57
N LEU A 245 0.03 -3.08 -20.71
CA LEU A 245 -0.52 -3.84 -19.58
C LEU A 245 0.59 -4.56 -18.81
N GLU A 246 1.55 -5.20 -19.49
CA GLU A 246 2.71 -5.83 -18.86
C GLU A 246 3.52 -4.81 -18.06
N ALA A 247 3.81 -3.65 -18.65
CA ALA A 247 4.57 -2.61 -17.98
C ALA A 247 3.82 -2.09 -16.75
N ALA A 248 2.48 -1.90 -16.85
CA ALA A 248 1.65 -1.43 -15.76
C ALA A 248 1.63 -2.42 -14.58
N ILE A 249 1.39 -3.70 -14.87
CA ILE A 249 1.42 -4.80 -13.90
C ILE A 249 2.79 -4.88 -13.24
N SER A 250 3.86 -4.86 -14.03
CA SER A 250 5.25 -4.93 -13.57
C SER A 250 5.62 -3.77 -12.64
N GLY A 251 5.16 -2.55 -12.98
CA GLY A 251 5.31 -1.34 -12.16
C GLY A 251 4.63 -1.46 -10.80
N ARG A 252 3.36 -1.88 -10.77
CA ARG A 252 2.64 -2.08 -9.50
C ARG A 252 3.25 -3.14 -8.60
N ARG A 253 3.81 -4.19 -9.19
CA ARG A 253 4.51 -5.26 -8.45
C ARG A 253 5.91 -4.89 -7.99
N HIS A 254 6.47 -3.80 -8.50
CA HIS A 254 7.86 -3.40 -8.23
C HIS A 254 8.85 -4.51 -8.62
N THR A 255 8.56 -5.19 -9.73
CA THR A 255 9.43 -6.24 -10.26
C THR A 255 10.82 -5.70 -10.60
N PRO A 256 11.87 -6.53 -10.57
CA PRO A 256 13.18 -6.11 -11.07
C PRO A 256 13.05 -5.55 -12.49
N HIS A 257 13.63 -4.38 -12.75
CA HIS A 257 13.55 -3.63 -14.02
C HIS A 257 12.20 -2.95 -14.32
N SER A 258 11.22 -2.99 -13.41
CA SER A 258 10.06 -2.12 -13.51
C SER A 258 10.48 -0.66 -13.40
N TRP A 259 9.98 0.18 -14.30
CA TRP A 259 10.35 1.60 -14.37
C TRP A 259 9.18 2.55 -14.10
N MET A 260 7.95 2.06 -14.13
CA MET A 260 6.75 2.85 -13.83
C MET A 260 6.40 2.78 -12.36
N SER A 261 6.05 3.92 -11.78
CA SER A 261 5.74 4.07 -10.36
C SER A 261 4.23 4.15 -10.09
N GLY A 262 3.48 4.75 -11.02
CA GLY A 262 2.04 5.00 -10.88
C GLY A 262 1.14 4.07 -11.68
N ALA A 263 -0.16 4.11 -11.40
CA ALA A 263 -1.17 3.53 -12.28
C ALA A 263 -1.12 4.17 -13.68
N LEU A 264 -1.09 3.33 -14.73
CA LEU A 264 -0.96 3.74 -16.13
C LEU A 264 -2.26 4.37 -16.66
N ASP A 265 -2.16 5.54 -17.27
CA ASP A 265 -3.28 6.18 -18.01
C ASP A 265 -3.06 6.06 -19.54
N GLU A 266 -1.84 6.33 -20.00
CA GLU A 266 -1.50 6.33 -21.43
C GLU A 266 -0.11 5.79 -21.69
N TRP A 267 -0.03 4.80 -22.58
CA TRP A 267 1.20 4.37 -23.22
C TRP A 267 1.51 5.31 -24.38
N VAL A 268 2.64 6.04 -24.32
CA VAL A 268 2.98 7.00 -25.37
C VAL A 268 3.71 6.31 -26.51
N THR A 269 4.77 5.60 -26.15
CA THR A 269 5.64 4.80 -27.02
C THR A 269 6.53 3.92 -26.12
N ASP A 270 7.36 3.05 -26.69
CA ASP A 270 8.27 2.23 -25.88
C ASP A 270 9.16 3.09 -24.98
N GLY A 271 9.13 2.78 -23.68
CA GLY A 271 9.88 3.49 -22.64
C GLY A 271 9.29 4.83 -22.20
N TRP A 272 8.09 5.21 -22.63
CA TRP A 272 7.41 6.44 -22.23
C TRP A 272 5.93 6.22 -21.92
N ALA A 273 5.51 6.65 -20.74
CA ALA A 273 4.13 6.50 -20.29
C ALA A 273 3.66 7.68 -19.45
N VAL A 274 2.36 7.95 -19.50
CA VAL A 274 1.67 8.87 -18.59
C VAL A 274 0.99 8.03 -17.51
N THR A 275 1.29 8.32 -16.25
CA THR A 275 0.77 7.62 -15.07
C THR A 275 0.05 8.61 -14.15
N GLU A 276 -0.60 8.12 -13.09
CA GLU A 276 -1.17 8.98 -12.05
C GLU A 276 -0.17 10.00 -11.46
N TYR A 277 1.12 9.69 -11.52
CA TYR A 277 2.19 10.53 -10.98
C TYR A 277 2.81 11.48 -11.98
N GLY A 278 2.49 11.42 -13.27
CA GLY A 278 3.02 12.33 -14.28
C GLY A 278 3.50 11.62 -15.55
N LEU A 279 4.48 12.24 -16.22
CA LEU A 279 5.16 11.62 -17.35
C LEU A 279 6.36 10.83 -16.83
N GLU A 280 6.41 9.53 -17.10
CA GLU A 280 7.49 8.64 -16.72
C GLU A 280 8.23 8.13 -17.96
N SER A 281 9.55 7.98 -17.83
CA SER A 281 10.43 7.42 -18.84
C SER A 281 11.32 6.35 -18.23
N ARG A 282 11.48 5.23 -18.95
CA ARG A 282 12.35 4.13 -18.56
C ARG A 282 13.79 4.59 -18.32
N ASP A 283 14.30 5.43 -19.21
CA ASP A 283 15.72 5.81 -19.22
C ASP A 283 16.00 7.23 -18.71
N HIS A 284 14.97 8.08 -18.61
CA HIS A 284 15.13 9.51 -18.34
C HIS A 284 14.46 10.01 -17.06
N GLY A 285 13.87 9.12 -16.25
CA GLY A 285 13.21 9.47 -15.00
C GLY A 285 11.79 9.98 -15.21
N SER A 286 11.30 10.86 -14.33
CA SER A 286 9.91 11.31 -14.36
C SER A 286 9.73 12.81 -14.18
N ILE A 287 8.67 13.34 -14.80
CA ILE A 287 8.13 14.66 -14.53
C ILE A 287 6.86 14.49 -13.72
N ALA A 288 6.88 14.96 -12.48
CA ALA A 288 5.74 14.84 -11.58
C ALA A 288 4.50 15.59 -12.11
N SER A 289 3.31 15.02 -11.92
CA SER A 289 2.00 15.57 -12.29
C SER A 289 1.81 17.00 -11.78
N ARG A 290 2.29 17.29 -10.56
CA ARG A 290 2.24 18.64 -9.95
C ARG A 290 3.05 19.70 -10.69
N SER A 291 3.96 19.31 -11.57
CA SER A 291 4.76 20.25 -12.36
C SER A 291 3.99 20.77 -13.58
N PHE A 292 2.93 20.08 -14.00
CA PHE A 292 2.09 20.52 -15.12
C PHE A 292 1.16 21.67 -14.68
N PRO A 293 0.97 22.70 -15.52
CA PRO A 293 0.19 23.88 -15.16
C PRO A 293 -1.32 23.59 -15.05
N GLU A 294 -2.00 24.32 -14.17
CA GLU A 294 -3.44 24.19 -13.95
C GLU A 294 -4.26 24.96 -14.99
N HIS A 295 -5.36 24.36 -15.48
CA HIS A 295 -6.19 24.93 -16.56
C HIS A 295 -6.74 26.31 -16.24
N ASN A 296 -7.29 26.45 -15.03
CA ASN A 296 -7.93 27.68 -14.59
C ASN A 296 -6.93 28.79 -14.30
N ALA A 297 -5.72 28.47 -13.83
CA ALA A 297 -4.70 29.48 -13.61
C ALA A 297 -4.28 30.14 -14.93
N THR A 298 -4.05 29.36 -15.99
CA THR A 298 -3.74 29.91 -17.32
C THR A 298 -4.90 30.69 -17.93
N ALA A 299 -6.13 30.17 -17.86
CA ALA A 299 -7.31 30.84 -18.42
C ALA A 299 -7.66 32.13 -17.65
N LEU A 300 -7.65 32.11 -16.32
CA LEU A 300 -7.90 33.28 -15.47
C LEU A 300 -6.79 34.34 -15.61
N ARG A 301 -5.51 33.94 -15.76
CA ARG A 301 -4.41 34.89 -15.97
C ARG A 301 -4.45 35.55 -17.34
N ARG A 302 -4.81 34.82 -18.40
CA ARG A 302 -5.07 35.42 -19.73
C ARG A 302 -6.19 36.45 -19.66
N MET A 303 -7.27 36.14 -18.93
CA MET A 303 -8.36 37.10 -18.70
C MET A 303 -7.93 38.30 -17.85
N ALA A 304 -6.97 38.13 -16.94
CA ALA A 304 -6.46 39.18 -16.06
C ALA A 304 -5.31 40.02 -16.67
N GLY A 305 -4.95 39.83 -17.95
CA GLY A 305 -3.87 40.57 -18.61
C GLY A 305 -2.47 40.28 -18.06
N GLY A 306 -2.29 39.17 -17.34
CA GLY A 306 -0.98 38.74 -16.85
C GLY A 306 -0.07 38.31 -18.00
N ALA A 307 1.21 38.62 -17.92
CA ALA A 307 2.22 38.07 -18.83
C ALA A 307 2.17 36.53 -18.78
N GLU A 308 2.22 35.87 -19.94
CA GLU A 308 2.36 34.42 -20.02
C GLU A 308 3.61 34.02 -19.24
N GLU A 309 3.43 33.46 -18.04
CA GLU A 309 4.50 32.79 -17.32
C GLU A 309 5.02 31.70 -18.26
N LYS A 310 6.35 31.66 -18.44
CA LYS A 310 7.07 30.76 -19.36
C LYS A 310 6.28 29.47 -19.57
N ASP A 311 5.76 29.28 -20.79
CA ASP A 311 5.09 28.05 -21.19
C ASP A 311 5.83 26.87 -20.57
N PHE A 312 5.11 26.06 -19.78
CA PHE A 312 5.68 24.90 -19.10
C PHE A 312 6.33 24.00 -20.15
N ASN A 313 7.61 24.17 -20.41
CA ASN A 313 8.34 23.55 -21.50
C ASN A 313 9.63 22.97 -20.92
N PRO A 314 9.53 21.85 -20.17
CA PRO A 314 10.69 21.18 -19.62
C PRO A 314 11.71 20.89 -20.73
N GLU A 315 12.99 21.02 -20.38
CA GLU A 315 14.08 20.74 -21.31
C GLU A 315 14.01 19.28 -21.76
N ARG A 316 14.13 19.06 -23.08
CA ARG A 316 14.18 17.72 -23.65
C ARG A 316 15.38 16.97 -23.09
N PRO A 317 15.22 15.74 -22.54
CA PRO A 317 16.35 14.97 -22.08
C PRO A 317 17.36 14.68 -23.20
N THR A 318 18.63 14.55 -22.83
CA THR A 318 19.70 14.29 -23.80
C THR A 318 19.48 12.95 -24.48
N GLY A 319 19.54 12.93 -25.82
CA GLY A 319 19.40 11.71 -26.63
C GLY A 319 17.96 11.33 -26.99
N VAL A 320 16.95 12.00 -26.45
CA VAL A 320 15.53 11.77 -26.81
C VAL A 320 15.21 12.47 -28.12
N ASP A 321 14.51 11.78 -29.02
CA ASP A 321 14.02 12.38 -30.25
C ASP A 321 13.06 13.55 -30.00
N ALA A 322 13.10 14.57 -30.86
CA ALA A 322 12.32 15.79 -30.64
C ALA A 322 10.81 15.55 -30.77
N ASP A 323 10.40 14.68 -31.68
CA ASP A 323 8.99 14.35 -31.92
C ASP A 323 8.47 13.44 -30.81
N VAL A 324 9.27 12.45 -30.37
CA VAL A 324 8.96 11.61 -29.19
C VAL A 324 8.72 12.47 -27.95
N TRP A 325 9.63 13.41 -27.67
CA TRP A 325 9.48 14.32 -26.54
C TRP A 325 8.25 15.21 -26.66
N ARG A 326 8.00 15.77 -27.85
CA ARG A 326 6.81 16.60 -28.10
C ARG A 326 5.53 15.82 -27.85
N CYS A 327 5.44 14.59 -28.37
CA CYS A 327 4.28 13.73 -28.20
C CYS A 327 4.07 13.34 -26.73
N ALA A 328 5.12 12.88 -26.04
CA ALA A 328 5.07 12.50 -24.63
C ALA A 328 4.62 13.67 -23.74
N LEU A 329 5.17 14.86 -23.99
CA LEU A 329 4.80 16.06 -23.25
C LEU A 329 3.37 16.51 -23.58
N ALA A 330 2.92 16.39 -24.83
CA ALA A 330 1.55 16.70 -25.22
C ALA A 330 0.53 15.77 -24.57
N ALA A 331 0.80 14.45 -24.57
CA ALA A 331 0.01 13.44 -23.87
C ALA A 331 -0.07 13.73 -22.37
N ALA A 332 1.08 13.92 -21.70
CA ALA A 332 1.08 14.21 -20.28
C ALA A 332 0.41 15.55 -19.94
N ARG A 333 0.57 16.57 -20.78
CA ARG A 333 -0.13 17.86 -20.62
C ARG A 333 -1.63 17.68 -20.73
N SER A 334 -2.16 16.91 -21.70
CA SER A 334 -3.60 16.76 -21.85
C SER A 334 -4.26 16.07 -20.64
N ARG A 335 -3.53 15.16 -19.99
CA ARG A 335 -4.01 14.40 -18.82
C ARG A 335 -3.81 15.11 -17.48
N HIS A 336 -2.64 15.72 -17.28
CA HIS A 336 -2.30 16.37 -16.02
C HIS A 336 -2.58 17.87 -15.99
N TYR A 337 -3.13 18.45 -17.07
CA TYR A 337 -3.76 19.77 -16.99
C TYR A 337 -4.93 19.71 -16.00
N ARG A 338 -4.65 20.07 -14.74
CA ARG A 338 -5.66 20.08 -13.69
C ARG A 338 -6.67 21.20 -13.95
N ALA A 339 -7.88 20.85 -14.38
CA ALA A 339 -9.01 21.69 -14.06
C ALA A 339 -9.25 21.56 -12.54
N VAL A 340 -9.13 22.67 -11.80
CA VAL A 340 -9.53 22.77 -10.37
C VAL A 340 -10.96 22.22 -10.23
N PRO A 341 -11.26 21.46 -9.16
CA PRO A 341 -12.28 20.42 -9.20
C PRO A 341 -13.65 21.02 -9.39
N VAL A 342 -14.27 20.74 -10.54
CA VAL A 342 -15.72 20.79 -10.58
C VAL A 342 -16.17 19.70 -9.63
N ALA A 343 -17.04 20.04 -8.69
CA ALA A 343 -17.72 19.15 -7.76
C ALA A 343 -18.57 18.04 -8.45
N ALA A 344 -18.25 17.69 -9.68
CA ALA A 344 -18.76 16.58 -10.48
C ALA A 344 -17.91 15.30 -10.36
N MET A 345 -16.73 15.32 -9.73
CA MET A 345 -15.98 14.09 -9.42
C MET A 345 -16.52 13.32 -8.21
N ALA A 346 -17.58 13.82 -7.55
CA ALA A 346 -18.25 13.16 -6.43
C ALA A 346 -19.43 12.24 -6.85
N THR A 347 -19.62 11.98 -8.14
CA THR A 347 -20.32 10.77 -8.62
C THR A 347 -19.31 9.70 -9.08
N ASP A 348 -18.17 9.67 -8.40
CA ASP A 348 -17.30 8.60 -7.92
C ASP A 348 -17.22 7.20 -8.53
N HIS A 349 -17.95 6.80 -9.57
CA HIS A 349 -17.77 5.49 -10.17
C HIS A 349 -17.58 5.64 -11.68
N GLY A 350 -16.31 5.79 -12.08
CA GLY A 350 -15.91 5.32 -13.41
C GLY A 350 -16.41 3.88 -13.63
N PRO A 351 -16.45 3.39 -14.88
CA PRO A 351 -16.99 2.08 -15.16
C PRO A 351 -16.33 1.04 -14.24
N ILE A 352 -17.15 0.17 -13.64
CA ILE A 352 -16.67 -0.78 -12.63
C ILE A 352 -15.80 -1.80 -13.35
N THR A 353 -14.49 -1.75 -13.08
CA THR A 353 -13.54 -2.70 -13.67
C THR A 353 -13.82 -4.11 -13.19
N PHE A 354 -13.76 -5.07 -14.10
CA PHE A 354 -13.78 -6.46 -13.73
C PHE A 354 -12.45 -6.87 -13.08
N THR A 355 -12.54 -7.54 -11.94
CA THR A 355 -11.41 -8.15 -11.21
C THR A 355 -11.48 -9.65 -11.37
N SER A 356 -10.44 -10.38 -10.94
CA SER A 356 -10.51 -11.86 -10.90
C SER A 356 -11.68 -12.39 -10.07
N GLN A 357 -12.24 -11.59 -9.16
CA GLN A 357 -13.39 -11.96 -8.32
C GLN A 357 -14.73 -11.53 -8.90
N THR A 358 -14.79 -10.34 -9.52
CA THR A 358 -16.03 -9.79 -10.09
C THR A 358 -16.20 -10.11 -11.56
N SER A 359 -15.23 -10.81 -12.16
CA SER A 359 -15.27 -11.15 -13.57
C SER A 359 -16.48 -12.02 -13.90
N PRO A 360 -17.24 -11.65 -14.94
CA PRO A 360 -18.30 -12.49 -15.49
C PRO A 360 -17.76 -13.80 -16.08
N ARG A 361 -16.45 -13.89 -16.35
CA ARG A 361 -15.79 -15.13 -16.80
C ARG A 361 -15.86 -16.27 -15.78
N ASN A 362 -16.08 -15.94 -14.51
CA ASN A 362 -16.25 -16.94 -13.44
C ASN A 362 -17.65 -17.57 -13.41
N GLN A 363 -18.58 -17.11 -14.25
CA GLN A 363 -19.93 -17.66 -14.28
C GLN A 363 -19.96 -18.99 -15.04
N PRO A 364 -20.77 -19.99 -14.61
CA PRO A 364 -20.82 -21.31 -15.24
C PRO A 364 -21.24 -21.32 -16.72
N ASN A 365 -21.86 -20.24 -17.18
CA ASN A 365 -22.38 -20.04 -18.53
C ASN A 365 -21.49 -19.13 -19.39
N TRP A 366 -20.20 -19.01 -19.06
CA TRP A 366 -19.21 -18.29 -19.84
C TRP A 366 -18.58 -19.15 -20.96
N PRO A 367 -18.31 -18.60 -22.17
CA PRO A 367 -18.82 -17.32 -22.67
C PRO A 367 -20.34 -17.38 -22.91
N PRO A 368 -21.05 -16.23 -22.89
CA PRO A 368 -22.45 -16.21 -23.29
C PRO A 368 -22.56 -16.79 -24.71
N THR A 369 -23.63 -17.54 -24.97
CA THR A 369 -23.91 -18.00 -26.33
C THR A 369 -24.15 -16.79 -27.21
N ASP A 370 -23.59 -16.82 -28.43
CA ASP A 370 -23.76 -15.75 -29.41
C ASP A 370 -25.27 -15.47 -29.59
N PRO A 371 -25.75 -14.25 -29.30
CA PRO A 371 -27.17 -13.92 -29.37
C PRO A 371 -27.73 -13.97 -30.81
N SER A 372 -26.88 -14.19 -31.83
CA SER A 372 -27.28 -14.29 -33.23
C SER A 372 -27.66 -15.71 -33.70
N THR A 373 -27.48 -16.74 -32.86
CA THR A 373 -28.01 -18.10 -33.08
C THR A 373 -29.31 -18.33 -32.33
#